data_AF-A0A8J8NBU0-F1
#
_entry.id   AF-A0A8J8NBU0-F1
#
_cell.length_a   1.000
_cell.length_b   1.000
_cell.length_c   1.000
_cell.angle_alpha   90.00
_cell.angle_beta   90.00
_cell.angle_gamma   90.00
#
_symmetry.space_group_name_H-M   'P 1'
#
loop_
_entity.id
_entity.type
_entity.pdbx_description
1 polymer ?
#
loop_
_entity_poly.entity_id
_entity_poly.type
_entity_poly.pdbx_seq_one_letter_code
_entity_poly.pdbx_strand_id
1 'polypeptide(L)' 'MRYMRERAFEKLNEITFDPENNPCEEDCAVCYAAFQKGDLLKRLPCKHEFHTACIKKWYGERDTCPMCRKRIY' A
#
# COMPACT_ATOMS: atom_id res chain seq x y z
N MET A 1 -14.29 0.96 -19.48
CA MET A 1 -13.85 2.13 -18.70
C MET A 1 -13.33 1.73 -17.30
N ARG A 2 -12.36 0.81 -17.19
CA ARG A 2 -11.69 0.46 -15.91
C ARG A 2 -10.17 0.72 -15.92
N TYR A 3 -9.59 0.95 -17.10
CA TYR A 3 -8.15 0.96 -17.36
C TYR A 3 -7.37 2.24 -17.01
N MET A 4 -8.04 3.37 -16.72
CA MET A 4 -7.31 4.63 -16.48
C MET A 4 -6.80 4.80 -15.05
N ARG A 5 -7.41 4.14 -14.06
CA ARG A 5 -6.99 4.26 -12.65
C ARG A 5 -5.76 3.40 -12.32
N GLU A 6 -5.55 2.27 -12.99
CA GLU A 6 -4.44 1.35 -12.65
C GLU A 6 -3.03 1.94 -12.92
N ARG A 7 -2.88 2.77 -13.97
CA ARG A 7 -1.58 3.37 -14.32
C ARG A 7 -0.97 4.25 -13.24
N ALA A 8 -1.80 4.96 -12.46
CA ALA A 8 -1.31 5.80 -11.38
C ALA A 8 -0.79 4.96 -10.21
N PHE A 9 -1.39 3.79 -9.97
CA PHE A 9 -1.01 2.87 -8.91
C PHE A 9 0.33 2.17 -9.21
N GLU A 10 0.60 1.83 -10.48
CA GLU A 10 1.88 1.24 -10.90
C GLU A 10 3.08 2.15 -10.62
N LYS A 11 2.89 3.48 -10.67
CA LYS A 11 3.96 4.45 -10.38
C LYS A 11 4.35 4.55 -8.90
N LEU A 12 3.57 3.98 -7.98
CA LEU A 12 3.88 4.03 -6.55
C LEU A 12 5.11 3.19 -6.21
N ASN A 13 5.79 3.53 -5.12
CA ASN A 13 6.96 2.77 -4.68
C ASN A 13 6.52 1.40 -4.15
N GLU A 14 7.02 0.32 -4.75
CA GLU A 14 6.81 -1.05 -4.30
C GLU A 14 8.05 -1.53 -3.53
N ILE A 15 7.82 -2.09 -2.36
CA ILE A 15 8.84 -2.62 -1.47
C ILE A 15 8.45 -4.03 -1.04
N THR A 16 9.44 -4.85 -0.73
CA THR A 16 9.24 -6.13 -0.06
C THR A 16 9.38 -5.93 1.44
N PHE A 17 8.50 -6.54 2.22
CA PHE A 17 8.67 -6.56 3.66
C PHE A 17 9.72 -7.60 4.05
N ASP A 18 10.74 -7.16 4.76
CA ASP A 18 11.83 -7.99 5.26
C ASP A 18 12.01 -7.72 6.77
N PRO A 19 11.61 -8.64 7.66
CA PRO A 19 11.61 -8.41 9.11
C PRO A 19 13.01 -8.21 9.69
N GLU A 20 14.05 -8.64 8.98
CA GLU A 20 15.45 -8.46 9.38
C GLU A 20 15.96 -7.03 9.13
N ASN A 21 15.34 -6.31 8.18
CA ASN A 21 15.77 -4.98 7.76
C ASN A 21 14.81 -3.88 8.24
N ASN A 22 13.57 -4.23 8.58
CA ASN A 22 12.57 -3.31 9.11
C ASN A 22 11.87 -3.92 10.34
N PRO A 23 12.48 -3.83 11.54
CA PRO A 23 11.93 -4.41 12.78
C PRO A 23 10.70 -3.64 13.32
N CYS A 24 10.29 -2.57 12.65
CA CYS A 24 9.05 -1.87 12.97
C CYS A 24 7.87 -2.68 12.40
N GLU A 25 7.20 -3.43 13.26
CA GLU A 25 5.96 -4.15 12.97
C GLU A 25 4.86 -3.14 12.59
N GLU A 26 4.72 -2.87 11.29
CA GLU A 26 3.59 -2.11 10.77
C GLU A 26 2.52 -3.11 10.31
N ASP A 27 1.31 -3.06 10.85
CA ASP A 27 0.21 -3.87 10.35
C ASP A 27 -0.42 -3.19 9.14
N CYS A 28 -0.97 -3.98 8.22
CA CYS A 28 -1.75 -3.43 7.13
C CYS A 28 -3.07 -2.87 7.64
N ALA A 29 -3.26 -1.54 7.69
CA ALA A 29 -4.52 -0.95 8.17
C ALA A 29 -5.77 -1.23 7.31
N VAL A 30 -5.62 -1.94 6.19
CA VAL A 30 -6.73 -2.35 5.30
C VAL A 30 -7.25 -3.75 5.67
N CYS A 31 -6.35 -4.72 5.89
CA CYS A 31 -6.72 -6.09 6.25
C CYS A 31 -6.48 -6.42 7.73
N TYR A 32 -5.90 -5.49 8.50
CA TYR A 32 -5.52 -5.64 9.91
C TYR A 32 -4.62 -6.85 10.18
N ALA A 33 -3.83 -7.25 9.19
CA ALA A 33 -2.86 -8.34 9.29
C ALA A 33 -1.44 -7.79 9.33
N ALA A 34 -0.61 -8.40 10.17
CA ALA A 34 0.82 -8.13 10.24
C ALA A 34 1.50 -8.45 8.90
N PHE A 35 2.50 -7.65 8.53
CA PHE A 35 3.31 -7.93 7.34
C PHE A 35 4.18 -9.18 7.57
N GLN A 36 4.26 -10.05 6.56
CA GLN A 36 5.12 -11.24 6.59
C GLN A 36 6.32 -11.08 5.66
N LYS A 37 7.41 -11.79 5.95
CA LYS A 37 8.61 -11.75 5.12
C LYS A 37 8.27 -12.12 3.67
N GLY A 38 8.63 -11.24 2.74
CA GLY A 38 8.35 -11.38 1.31
C GLY A 38 7.02 -10.79 0.86
N ASP A 39 6.21 -10.22 1.76
CA ASP A 39 5.01 -9.50 1.35
C ASP A 39 5.34 -8.28 0.50
N LEU A 40 4.56 -8.10 -0.57
CA LEU A 40 4.66 -6.92 -1.42
C LEU A 40 3.84 -5.79 -0.82
N LEU A 41 4.53 -4.71 -0.44
CA LEU A 41 3.92 -3.51 0.07
C LEU A 41 4.07 -2.37 -0.92
N LYS A 42 3.06 -1.51 -0.99
CA LYS A 42 3.15 -0.21 -1.65
C LYS A 42 3.29 0.87 -0.60
N ARG A 43 4.37 1.64 -0.72
CA ARG A 43 4.59 2.84 0.08
C ARG A 43 4.01 4.05 -0.65
N LEU A 44 3.05 4.71 -0.02
CA LEU A 44 2.42 5.93 -0.52
C LEU A 44 3.35 7.15 -0.35
N PRO A 45 3.13 8.26 -1.08
CA PRO A 45 3.87 9.50 -0.87
C PRO A 45 3.68 10.09 0.55
N CYS A 46 2.62 9.69 1.25
CA CYS A 46 2.39 10.02 2.65
C CYS A 46 3.16 9.13 3.64
N LYS A 47 4.10 8.30 3.16
CA LYS A 47 4.93 7.35 3.93
C LYS A 47 4.19 6.20 4.60
N HIS A 48 2.92 5.97 4.28
CA HIS A 48 2.19 4.81 4.80
C HIS A 48 2.37 3.61 3.89
N GLU A 49 2.48 2.43 4.49
CA GLU A 49 2.72 1.16 3.82
C GLU A 49 1.51 0.24 3.94
N PHE A 50 1.16 -0.43 2.84
CA PHE A 50 0.07 -1.38 2.80
C PHE A 50 0.40 -2.48 1.79
N HIS A 51 -0.16 -3.67 1.98
CA HIS A 51 -0.07 -4.72 0.96
C HIS A 51 -0.51 -4.20 -0.41
N THR A 52 0.27 -4.47 -1.45
CA THR A 52 -0.01 -4.10 -2.83
C THR A 52 -1.42 -4.54 -3.23
N ALA A 53 -1.83 -5.74 -2.85
CA ALA A 53 -3.18 -6.24 -3.12
C ALA A 53 -4.28 -5.46 -2.37
N CYS A 54 -4.05 -5.13 -1.11
CA CYS A 54 -5.03 -4.43 -0.26
C CYS A 54 -5.24 -2.99 -0.74
N ILE A 55 -4.15 -2.25 -0.95
CA ILE A 55 -4.23 -0.87 -1.42
C ILE A 55 -4.66 -0.79 -2.88
N LYS A 56 -4.37 -1.80 -3.72
CA LYS A 56 -4.91 -1.88 -5.09
C LYS A 56 -6.44 -1.98 -5.09
N LYS A 57 -7.02 -2.82 -4.23
CA LYS A 57 -8.48 -2.91 -4.06
C LYS A 57 -9.06 -1.58 -3.57
N TRP A 58 -8.44 -1.00 -2.54
CA TRP A 58 -8.86 0.29 -2.00
C TRP A 58 -8.80 1.41 -3.05
N TYR A 59 -7.73 1.49 -3.84
CA TYR A 59 -7.55 2.47 -4.91
C TYR A 59 -8.62 2.38 -6.01
N GLY A 60 -9.14 1.17 -6.26
CA GLY A 60 -10.25 0.95 -7.18
C GLY A 60 -11.49 1.77 -6.82
N GLU A 61 -11.78 1.89 -5.53
CA GLU A 61 -12.89 2.69 -4.99
C GLU A 61 -12.48 4.12 -4.64
N ARG A 62 -11.36 4.30 -3.93
CA ARG A 62 -10.92 5.55 -3.31
C ARG A 62 -9.45 5.87 -3.61
N ASP A 63 -9.19 7.05 -4.15
CA ASP A 63 -7.85 7.58 -4.43
C ASP A 63 -7.19 8.30 -3.21
N THR A 64 -7.51 7.85 -1.99
CA THR A 64 -6.97 8.44 -0.73
C THR A 64 -6.42 7.39 0.23
N CYS A 65 -5.38 7.74 0.98
CA CYS A 65 -4.77 6.88 1.98
C CYS A 65 -5.77 6.54 3.11
N PRO A 66 -5.94 5.27 3.48
CA PRO A 66 -6.88 4.87 4.53
C PRO A 66 -6.51 5.40 5.92
N MET A 67 -5.22 5.68 6.16
CA MET A 67 -4.72 6.20 7.45
C MET A 67 -4.84 7.72 7.58
N CYS A 68 -4.36 8.47 6.58
CA CYS A 68 -4.26 9.93 6.68
C CYS A 68 -5.17 10.69 5.70
N ARG A 69 -5.97 9.99 4.89
CA ARG A 69 -6.86 10.56 3.85
C ARG A 69 -6.17 11.45 2.81
N LYS A 70 -4.83 11.46 2.76
CA LYS A 70 -4.07 12.16 1.70
C LYS A 70 -4.22 11.45 0.37
N ARG A 71 -4.20 12.21 -0.73
CA ARG A 71 -4.24 11.64 -2.08
C ARG A 71 -3.00 10.81 -2.37
N ILE A 72 -3.18 9.78 -3.18
CA ILE A 72 -2.18 8.74 -3.47
C ILE A 72 -1.37 9.12 -4.74
N TYR A 73 -1.39 10.40 -5.16
CA TYR A 73 -0.73 10.92 -6.36
C TYR A 73 -0.17 12.33 -6.15
#